data_AF-A0A3M7L663-F1
#
_entry.id   AF-A0A3M7L663-F1
#
_cell.length_a   1.000
_cell.length_b   1.000
_cell.length_c   1.000
_cell.angle_alpha   90.00
_cell.angle_beta   90.00
_cell.angle_gamma   90.00
#
_symmetry.space_group_name_H-M   'P 1'
#
loop_
_entity.id
_entity.type
_entity.pdbx_description
1 polymer ?
#
loop_
_entity_poly.entity_id
_entity_poly.type
_entity_poly.pdbx_seq_one_letter_code
_entity_poly.pdbx_strand_id
1 'polypeptide(L)'
;MSFLPFLPAAGPGDQDYEDTRSYIASDLKSLSQASSSDVWRTAVEDASLVRLLQSLLVYLPRPYEPGYDETLASLTLKVLSSLFTTRRHSNDAPSPALRSRAVKPLLGLGFVLEAAALLGALPGSRAVLGAMLAANPRLLDALPGAGRALARSLRGDAAAAARALSDAVDDASSRTRLACALGGLRATLFALGALLPACPASTLRLLARQHDLLEAAAE
;
A
#
# COMPACT_ATOMS: atom_id res chain seq x y z
N MET A 1 -16.81 17.86 5.80
CA MET A 1 -17.10 16.61 5.07
C MET A 1 -16.75 15.46 6.01
N SER A 2 -17.24 14.25 5.80
CA SER A 2 -16.80 13.07 6.56
C SER A 2 -16.67 11.94 5.56
N PHE A 3 -15.52 11.30 5.52
CA PHE A 3 -15.22 10.20 4.61
C PHE A 3 -15.56 8.86 5.26
N LEU A 4 -16.26 8.00 4.52
CA LEU A 4 -16.52 6.63 4.96
C LEU A 4 -15.23 5.80 4.87
N PRO A 5 -14.93 4.93 5.85
CA PRO A 5 -13.83 3.98 5.70
C PRO A 5 -14.18 2.92 4.65
N PHE A 6 -13.17 2.43 3.93
CA PHE A 6 -13.33 1.30 3.03
C PHE A 6 -13.28 -0.01 3.82
N LEU A 7 -14.28 -0.87 3.64
CA LEU A 7 -14.35 -2.18 4.26
C LEU A 7 -14.42 -3.26 3.18
N PRO A 8 -13.84 -4.45 3.41
CA PRO A 8 -13.96 -5.55 2.45
C PRO A 8 -15.41 -6.03 2.37
N ALA A 9 -15.82 -6.53 1.19
CA ALA A 9 -17.14 -7.12 1.00
C ALA A 9 -17.36 -8.30 1.97
N ALA A 10 -18.53 -8.37 2.60
CA ALA A 10 -18.90 -9.46 3.48
C ALA A 10 -19.20 -10.77 2.71
N GLY A 11 -19.49 -10.67 1.41
CA GLY A 11 -19.72 -11.81 0.54
C GLY A 11 -20.11 -11.42 -0.90
N PRO A 12 -20.37 -12.41 -1.76
CA PRO A 12 -20.83 -12.16 -3.13
C PRO A 12 -22.18 -11.42 -3.13
N GLY A 13 -22.27 -10.32 -3.90
CA GLY A 13 -23.51 -9.55 -4.02
C GLY A 13 -23.81 -8.62 -2.83
N ASP A 14 -22.80 -8.28 -2.04
CA ASP A 14 -22.91 -7.32 -0.95
C ASP A 14 -23.22 -5.90 -1.49
N GLN A 15 -24.50 -5.51 -1.42
CA GLN A 15 -24.97 -4.22 -1.92
C GLN A 15 -24.44 -3.05 -1.08
N ASP A 16 -24.32 -3.24 0.23
CA ASP A 16 -23.80 -2.20 1.13
C ASP A 16 -22.33 -1.89 0.81
N TYR A 17 -21.56 -2.91 0.42
CA TYR A 17 -20.20 -2.75 -0.09
C TYR A 17 -20.16 -1.94 -1.39
N GLU A 18 -21.00 -2.26 -2.39
CA GLU A 18 -21.01 -1.55 -3.68
C GLU A 18 -21.47 -0.09 -3.55
N ASP A 19 -22.46 0.16 -2.67
CA ASP A 19 -22.93 1.51 -2.37
C ASP A 19 -21.82 2.32 -1.68
N THR A 20 -21.19 1.75 -0.63
CA THR A 20 -20.08 2.38 0.08
C THR A 20 -18.90 2.67 -0.85
N ARG A 21 -18.55 1.70 -1.71
CA ARG A 21 -17.50 1.86 -2.72
C ARG A 21 -17.82 2.98 -3.70
N SER A 22 -19.07 3.12 -4.13
CA SER A 22 -19.52 4.18 -5.03
C SER A 22 -19.41 5.57 -4.38
N TYR A 23 -19.81 5.71 -3.11
CA TYR A 23 -19.63 6.95 -2.35
C TYR A 23 -18.15 7.32 -2.23
N ILE A 24 -17.30 6.37 -1.84
CA ILE A 24 -15.85 6.58 -1.71
C ILE A 24 -15.24 6.98 -3.06
N ALA A 25 -15.63 6.32 -4.16
CA ALA A 25 -15.15 6.67 -5.49
C ALA A 25 -15.51 8.11 -5.88
N SER A 26 -16.74 8.55 -5.57
CA SER A 26 -17.19 9.94 -5.80
C SER A 26 -16.39 10.96 -4.97
N ASP A 27 -16.16 10.65 -3.69
CA ASP A 27 -15.38 11.50 -2.78
C ASP A 27 -13.92 11.63 -3.25
N LEU A 28 -13.28 10.51 -3.58
CA LEU A 28 -11.90 10.51 -4.08
C LEU A 28 -11.80 11.17 -5.46
N LYS A 29 -12.81 11.02 -6.32
CA LYS A 29 -12.86 11.72 -7.61
C LYS A 29 -12.88 13.23 -7.39
N SER A 30 -13.74 13.72 -6.49
CA SER A 30 -13.81 15.13 -6.12
C SER A 30 -12.47 15.64 -5.57
N LEU A 31 -11.86 14.90 -4.63
CA LEU A 31 -10.55 15.26 -4.09
C LEU A 31 -9.42 15.20 -5.12
N SER A 32 -9.45 14.27 -6.07
CA SER A 32 -8.43 14.14 -7.11
C SER A 32 -8.42 15.30 -8.10
N GLN A 33 -9.53 16.04 -8.18
CA GLN A 33 -9.71 17.24 -9.02
C GLN A 33 -9.47 18.53 -8.22
N ALA A 34 -9.45 18.46 -6.89
CA ALA A 34 -9.20 19.61 -6.02
C ALA A 34 -7.75 20.08 -6.10
N SER A 35 -7.51 21.34 -5.72
CA SER A 35 -6.15 21.84 -5.58
C SER A 35 -5.42 21.10 -4.46
N SER A 36 -4.10 20.95 -4.57
CA SER A 36 -3.33 20.29 -3.51
C SER A 36 -3.42 21.00 -2.16
N SER A 37 -3.62 22.33 -2.15
CA SER A 37 -3.88 23.10 -0.93
C SER A 37 -5.20 22.68 -0.26
N ASP A 38 -6.25 22.43 -1.04
CA ASP A 38 -7.55 21.99 -0.51
C ASP A 38 -7.50 20.55 0.00
N VAL A 39 -6.79 19.66 -0.70
CA VAL A 39 -6.54 18.28 -0.23
C VAL A 39 -5.78 18.30 1.09
N TRP A 40 -4.76 19.15 1.21
CA TRP A 40 -4.01 19.34 2.44
C TRP A 40 -4.85 19.91 3.58
N ARG A 41 -5.68 20.91 3.30
CA ARG A 41 -6.61 21.48 4.27
C ARG A 41 -7.56 20.40 4.80
N THR A 42 -8.14 19.62 3.90
CA THR A 42 -9.03 18.49 4.23
C THR A 42 -8.32 17.47 5.11
N ALA A 43 -7.10 17.05 4.76
CA ALA A 43 -6.36 16.06 5.55
C ALA A 43 -5.96 16.55 6.95
N VAL A 44 -5.83 17.86 7.15
CA VAL A 44 -5.52 18.47 8.46
C VAL A 44 -6.80 18.63 9.30
N GLU A 45 -7.90 19.05 8.69
CA GLU A 45 -9.16 19.35 9.37
C GLU A 45 -10.01 18.11 9.62
N ASP A 46 -9.92 17.10 8.77
CA ASP A 46 -10.74 15.90 8.81
C ASP A 46 -9.89 14.61 8.83
N ALA A 47 -9.78 14.03 10.02
CA ALA A 47 -9.05 12.78 10.23
C ALA A 47 -9.68 11.58 9.49
N SER A 48 -10.94 11.65 9.08
CA SER A 48 -11.61 10.56 8.36
C SER A 48 -11.02 10.34 6.97
N LEU A 49 -10.45 11.37 6.32
CA LEU A 49 -9.72 11.21 5.05
C LEU A 49 -8.51 10.29 5.22
N VAL A 50 -7.71 10.50 6.28
CA VAL A 50 -6.53 9.68 6.55
C VAL A 50 -6.94 8.24 6.86
N ARG A 51 -8.05 8.04 7.59
CA ARG A 51 -8.59 6.71 7.87
C ARG A 51 -9.09 6.01 6.61
N LEU A 52 -9.77 6.73 5.71
CA LEU A 52 -10.17 6.23 4.41
C LEU A 52 -8.94 5.74 3.62
N LEU A 53 -7.91 6.58 3.49
CA LEU A 53 -6.68 6.21 2.79
C LEU A 53 -6.00 4.99 3.41
N GLN A 54 -5.90 4.91 4.74
CA GLN A 54 -5.38 3.72 5.42
C GLN A 54 -6.20 2.47 5.09
N SER A 55 -7.52 2.57 5.17
CA SER A 55 -8.42 1.44 4.90
C SER A 55 -8.37 0.98 3.44
N LEU A 56 -8.23 1.90 2.47
CA LEU A 56 -8.03 1.56 1.06
C LEU A 56 -6.70 0.84 0.84
N LEU A 57 -5.63 1.35 1.45
CA LEU A 57 -4.32 0.69 1.36
C LEU A 57 -4.39 -0.75 1.88
N VAL A 58 -5.12 -1.00 2.96
CA VAL A 58 -5.20 -2.33 3.58
C VAL A 58 -6.18 -3.26 2.86
N TYR A 59 -7.39 -2.79 2.57
CA TYR A 59 -8.50 -3.68 2.19
C TYR A 59 -8.86 -3.65 0.70
N LEU A 60 -8.38 -2.69 -0.08
CA LEU A 60 -8.62 -2.72 -1.52
C LEU A 60 -7.89 -3.93 -2.12
N PRO A 61 -8.57 -4.79 -2.91
CA PRO A 61 -7.91 -5.91 -3.55
C PRO A 61 -6.71 -5.45 -4.36
N ARG A 62 -5.70 -6.30 -4.45
CA ARG A 62 -4.44 -6.01 -5.13
C ARG A 62 -4.60 -6.20 -6.64
N PRO A 63 -3.71 -5.65 -7.48
CA PRO A 63 -3.79 -5.78 -8.94
C PRO A 63 -3.88 -7.22 -9.48
N TYR A 64 -3.50 -8.17 -8.64
CA TYR A 64 -3.50 -9.58 -8.94
C TYR A 64 -4.67 -10.38 -8.34
N GLU A 65 -5.49 -9.75 -7.53
CA GLU A 65 -6.62 -10.37 -6.85
C GLU A 65 -7.91 -10.13 -7.63
N PRO A 66 -8.86 -11.08 -7.58
CA PRO A 66 -10.20 -10.84 -8.09
C PRO A 66 -10.85 -9.63 -7.41
N GLY A 67 -11.58 -8.82 -8.19
CA GLY A 67 -12.25 -7.63 -7.66
C GLY A 67 -11.35 -6.40 -7.52
N TYR A 68 -10.13 -6.42 -8.07
CA TYR A 68 -9.29 -5.23 -8.18
C TYR A 68 -10.00 -4.09 -8.90
N ASP A 69 -10.01 -2.92 -8.26
CA ASP A 69 -10.53 -1.69 -8.84
C ASP A 69 -9.38 -0.72 -9.15
N GLU A 70 -8.91 -0.76 -10.39
CA GLU A 70 -7.86 0.13 -10.87
C GLU A 70 -8.26 1.61 -10.81
N THR A 71 -9.55 1.91 -10.97
CA THR A 71 -10.05 3.29 -10.89
C THR A 71 -9.89 3.81 -9.48
N LEU A 72 -10.33 3.03 -8.48
CA LEU A 72 -10.22 3.43 -7.08
C LEU A 72 -8.76 3.50 -6.61
N ALA A 73 -7.91 2.58 -7.06
CA ALA A 73 -6.47 2.61 -6.81
C ALA A 73 -5.81 3.86 -7.43
N SER A 74 -6.18 4.21 -8.67
CA SER A 74 -5.69 5.41 -9.37
C SER A 74 -6.13 6.70 -8.69
N LEU A 75 -7.38 6.79 -8.23
CA LEU A 75 -7.87 7.93 -7.46
C LEU A 75 -7.14 8.06 -6.12
N THR A 76 -6.94 6.95 -5.42
CA THR A 76 -6.15 6.88 -4.18
C THR A 76 -4.73 7.40 -4.40
N LEU A 77 -4.08 6.95 -5.48
CA LEU A 77 -2.73 7.41 -5.84
C LEU A 77 -2.69 8.92 -6.12
N LYS A 78 -3.70 9.47 -6.80
CA LYS A 78 -3.77 10.93 -7.07
C LYS A 78 -3.90 11.73 -5.77
N VAL A 79 -4.74 11.30 -4.84
CA VAL A 79 -4.88 11.95 -3.53
C VAL A 79 -3.58 11.86 -2.73
N LEU A 80 -2.95 10.69 -2.67
CA LEU A 80 -1.64 10.52 -2.03
C LEU A 80 -0.55 11.37 -2.71
N SER A 81 -0.59 11.49 -4.04
CA SER A 81 0.32 12.35 -4.77
C SER A 81 0.18 13.81 -4.36
N SER A 82 -1.05 14.31 -4.23
CA SER A 82 -1.33 15.66 -3.70
C SER A 82 -0.79 15.86 -2.29
N LEU A 83 -0.78 14.83 -1.45
CA LEU A 83 -0.25 14.89 -0.08
C LEU A 83 1.28 14.77 -0.02
N PHE A 84 1.92 13.97 -0.88
CA PHE A 84 3.35 13.65 -0.71
C PHE A 84 4.28 14.32 -1.72
N THR A 85 3.80 14.65 -2.92
CA THR A 85 4.68 15.13 -4.01
C THR A 85 4.63 16.64 -4.22
N THR A 86 3.65 17.35 -3.66
CA THR A 86 3.57 18.81 -3.82
C THR A 86 4.75 19.53 -3.16
N ARG A 87 5.45 20.32 -3.98
CA ARG A 87 6.54 21.19 -3.52
C ARG A 87 5.99 22.20 -2.50
N ARG A 88 6.80 22.50 -1.48
CA ARG A 88 6.49 23.28 -0.26
C ARG A 88 6.05 24.75 -0.48
N HIS A 89 5.62 25.15 -1.68
CA HIS A 89 5.64 26.55 -2.11
C HIS A 89 4.29 27.17 -2.50
N SER A 90 3.13 26.57 -2.16
CA SER A 90 1.90 27.37 -2.18
C SER A 90 1.82 28.19 -0.89
N ASN A 91 1.55 29.49 -1.02
CA ASN A 91 1.35 30.41 0.13
C ASN A 91 0.20 29.95 1.05
N ASP A 92 -0.69 29.08 0.54
CA ASP A 92 -1.82 28.50 1.27
C ASP A 92 -1.56 27.07 1.80
N ALA A 93 -0.35 26.54 1.67
CA ALA A 93 -0.03 25.22 2.21
C ALA A 93 0.05 25.24 3.76
N PRO A 94 -0.45 24.21 4.45
CA PRO A 94 -0.30 24.12 5.89
C PRO A 94 1.17 24.09 6.31
N SER A 95 1.44 24.53 7.54
CA SER A 95 2.81 24.51 8.09
C SER A 95 3.43 23.11 8.01
N PRO A 96 4.76 22.98 7.88
CA PRO A 96 5.42 21.67 7.83
C PRO A 96 5.07 20.76 9.02
N ALA A 97 4.86 21.34 10.21
CA ALA A 97 4.47 20.60 11.41
C ALA A 97 3.04 20.03 11.31
N LEU A 98 2.07 20.81 10.82
CA LEU A 98 0.70 20.35 10.60
C LEU A 98 0.64 19.26 9.54
N ARG A 99 1.39 19.46 8.45
CA ARG A 99 1.51 18.45 7.39
C ARG A 99 2.07 17.14 7.93
N SER A 100 3.19 17.21 8.64
CA SER A 100 3.81 16.04 9.26
C SER A 100 2.85 15.32 10.20
N ARG A 101 2.11 16.05 11.04
CA ARG A 101 1.11 15.48 11.96
C ARG A 101 -0.02 14.78 11.22
N ALA A 102 -0.56 15.40 10.17
CA ALA A 102 -1.70 14.87 9.41
C ALA A 102 -1.34 13.55 8.69
N VAL A 103 -0.18 13.48 8.03
CA VAL A 103 0.21 12.28 7.25
C VAL A 103 0.98 11.24 8.05
N LYS A 104 1.42 11.53 9.28
CA LYS A 104 2.15 10.58 10.14
C LYS A 104 1.50 9.18 10.21
N PRO A 105 0.15 9.04 10.28
CA PRO A 105 -0.48 7.72 10.32
C PRO A 105 -0.30 6.88 9.03
N LEU A 106 -0.03 7.53 7.89
CA LEU A 106 0.26 6.88 6.59
C LEU A 106 1.74 6.51 6.44
N LEU A 107 2.60 7.03 7.32
CA LEU A 107 4.06 6.86 7.26
C LEU A 107 4.56 5.75 8.18
N GLY A 108 3.71 4.77 8.46
CA GLY A 108 4.12 3.50 9.04
C GLY A 108 4.69 2.57 7.95
N LEU A 109 5.71 1.78 8.28
CA LEU A 109 6.33 0.85 7.33
C LEU A 109 5.30 -0.09 6.68
N GLY A 110 4.34 -0.59 7.47
CA GLY A 110 3.24 -1.42 6.96
C GLY A 110 2.46 -0.71 5.84
N PHE A 111 1.96 0.50 6.09
CA PHE A 111 1.22 1.26 5.07
C PHE A 111 2.05 1.61 3.83
N VAL A 112 3.36 1.83 3.98
CA VAL A 112 4.24 2.04 2.82
C VAL A 112 4.39 0.77 1.98
N LEU A 113 4.47 -0.40 2.63
CA LEU A 113 4.46 -1.70 1.95
C LEU A 113 3.10 -1.96 1.27
N GLU A 114 2.00 -1.64 1.93
CA GLU A 114 0.66 -1.77 1.33
C GLU A 114 0.47 -0.84 0.14
N ALA A 115 0.93 0.42 0.24
CA ALA A 115 0.92 1.36 -0.89
C ALA A 115 1.78 0.85 -2.05
N ALA A 116 2.91 0.21 -1.76
CA ALA A 116 3.74 -0.38 -2.80
C ALA A 116 3.08 -1.59 -3.47
N ALA A 117 2.46 -2.48 -2.69
CA ALA A 117 1.74 -3.64 -3.22
C ALA A 117 0.52 -3.26 -4.06
N LEU A 118 -0.25 -2.26 -3.59
CA LEU A 118 -1.48 -1.81 -4.24
C LEU A 118 -1.22 -0.92 -5.45
N LEU A 119 -0.37 0.11 -5.29
CA LEU A 119 -0.22 1.19 -6.26
C LEU A 119 1.03 1.02 -7.14
N GLY A 120 1.92 0.09 -6.80
CA GLY A 120 3.25 -0.02 -7.40
C GLY A 120 3.28 -0.11 -8.93
N ALA A 121 2.28 -0.76 -9.52
CA ALA A 121 2.15 -0.90 -10.97
C ALA A 121 1.58 0.35 -11.67
N LEU A 122 1.01 1.30 -10.94
CA LEU A 122 0.36 2.47 -11.51
C LEU A 122 1.37 3.55 -11.92
N PRO A 123 1.12 4.27 -13.03
CA PRO A 123 1.95 5.41 -13.42
C PRO A 123 2.05 6.47 -12.32
N GLY A 124 3.27 6.87 -11.97
CA GLY A 124 3.53 7.89 -10.95
C GLY A 124 3.64 7.37 -9.51
N SER A 125 3.34 6.10 -9.26
CA SER A 125 3.45 5.44 -7.93
C SER A 125 4.84 5.61 -7.32
N ARG A 126 5.89 5.46 -8.15
CA ARG A 126 7.29 5.59 -7.77
C ARG A 126 7.60 6.90 -7.05
N ALA A 127 7.08 8.02 -7.55
CA ALA A 127 7.33 9.34 -6.98
C ALA A 127 6.64 9.49 -5.62
N VAL A 128 5.41 8.97 -5.49
CA VAL A 128 4.64 8.99 -4.24
C VAL A 128 5.31 8.12 -3.18
N LEU A 129 5.66 6.88 -3.51
CA LEU A 129 6.35 5.96 -2.61
C LEU A 129 7.70 6.52 -2.15
N GLY A 130 8.47 7.10 -3.07
CA GLY A 130 9.72 7.78 -2.75
C GLY A 130 9.53 8.96 -1.80
N ALA A 131 8.48 9.76 -2.02
CA ALA A 131 8.14 10.88 -1.15
C ALA A 131 7.64 10.44 0.24
N MET A 132 6.88 9.33 0.34
CA MET A 132 6.46 8.75 1.62
C MET A 132 7.68 8.30 2.43
N LEU A 133 8.63 7.60 1.79
CA LEU A 133 9.88 7.19 2.44
C LEU A 133 10.73 8.39 2.87
N ALA A 134 10.84 9.42 2.03
CA ALA A 134 11.56 10.65 2.36
C ALA A 134 10.90 11.45 3.50
N ALA A 135 9.57 11.39 3.63
CA ALA A 135 8.82 12.09 4.67
C ALA A 135 9.04 11.49 6.07
N ASN A 136 9.50 10.23 6.17
CA ASN A 136 9.88 9.61 7.44
C ASN A 136 11.20 8.83 7.28
N PRO A 137 12.37 9.50 7.44
CA PRO A 137 13.68 8.87 7.26
C PRO A 137 13.93 7.67 8.17
N ARG A 138 13.25 7.58 9.34
CA ARG A 138 13.37 6.43 10.25
C ARG A 138 12.83 5.14 9.64
N LEU A 139 11.96 5.23 8.64
CA LEU A 139 11.54 4.06 7.86
C LEU A 139 12.73 3.43 7.15
N LEU A 140 13.69 4.22 6.69
CA LEU A 140 14.89 3.73 6.03
C LEU A 140 15.77 2.91 6.97
N ASP A 141 15.81 3.29 8.25
CA ASP A 141 16.53 2.54 9.29
C ASP A 141 15.79 1.25 9.68
N ALA A 142 14.46 1.22 9.51
CA ALA A 142 13.63 0.05 9.77
C ALA A 142 13.64 -0.96 8.60
N LEU A 143 13.98 -0.53 7.38
CA LEU A 143 13.98 -1.38 6.18
C LEU A 143 14.84 -2.66 6.32
N PRO A 144 16.04 -2.67 6.91
CA PRO A 144 16.79 -3.91 7.12
C PRO A 144 16.07 -4.91 8.05
N GLY A 145 15.42 -4.42 9.10
CA GLY A 145 14.60 -5.27 9.97
C GLY A 145 13.39 -5.84 9.24
N ALA A 146 12.76 -5.02 8.40
CA ALA A 146 11.68 -5.42 7.51
C ALA A 146 12.16 -6.48 6.50
N GLY A 147 13.33 -6.29 5.90
CA GLY A 147 13.93 -7.23 4.94
C GLY A 147 14.06 -8.64 5.53
N ARG A 148 14.54 -8.78 6.77
CA ARG A 148 14.59 -10.09 7.45
C ARG A 148 13.22 -10.68 7.74
N ALA A 149 12.24 -9.86 8.09
CA ALA A 149 10.88 -10.33 8.31
C ALA A 149 10.25 -10.80 6.99
N LEU A 150 10.44 -10.05 5.90
CA LEU A 150 9.97 -10.39 4.57
C LEU A 150 10.67 -11.64 4.02
N ALA A 151 11.99 -11.78 4.18
CA ALA A 151 12.72 -12.98 3.78
C ALA A 151 12.23 -14.23 4.52
N ARG A 152 11.93 -14.10 5.82
CA ARG A 152 11.32 -15.19 6.60
C ARG A 152 9.89 -15.49 6.14
N SER A 153 9.10 -14.47 5.81
CA SER A 153 7.76 -14.67 5.24
C SER A 153 7.83 -15.39 3.91
N LEU A 154 8.69 -14.93 2.98
CA LEU A 154 8.90 -15.56 1.67
C LEU A 154 9.26 -17.03 1.81
N ARG A 155 10.25 -17.37 2.64
CA ARG A 155 10.63 -18.78 2.86
C ARG A 155 9.51 -19.58 3.52
N GLY A 156 8.80 -19.00 4.48
CA GLY A 156 7.68 -19.64 5.16
C GLY A 156 6.52 -19.94 4.21
N ASP A 157 6.14 -18.96 3.39
CA ASP A 157 5.07 -19.06 2.41
C ASP A 157 5.47 -20.00 1.26
N ALA A 158 6.72 -19.97 0.78
CA ALA A 158 7.24 -20.92 -0.20
C ALA A 158 7.25 -22.36 0.32
N ALA A 159 7.70 -22.58 1.55
CA ALA A 159 7.66 -23.90 2.18
C ALA A 159 6.23 -24.39 2.42
N ALA A 160 5.32 -23.49 2.82
CA ALA A 160 3.90 -23.81 2.99
C ALA A 160 3.24 -24.18 1.65
N ALA A 161 3.55 -23.43 0.58
CA ALA A 161 3.08 -23.72 -0.77
C ALA A 161 3.62 -25.07 -1.27
N ALA A 162 4.92 -25.35 -1.10
CA ALA A 162 5.51 -26.62 -1.53
C ALA A 162 4.88 -27.84 -0.81
N ARG A 163 4.63 -27.73 0.50
CA ARG A 163 3.94 -28.77 1.27
C ARG A 163 2.50 -28.95 0.81
N ALA A 164 1.77 -27.84 0.68
CA ALA A 164 0.37 -27.87 0.27
C ALA A 164 0.20 -28.35 -1.17
N LEU A 165 1.17 -28.10 -2.07
CA LEU A 165 1.13 -28.54 -3.46
C LEU A 165 1.10 -30.07 -3.60
N SER A 166 1.85 -30.78 -2.75
CA SER A 166 1.83 -32.24 -2.70
C SER A 166 0.47 -32.80 -2.27
N ASP A 167 -0.25 -32.06 -1.42
CA ASP A 167 -1.51 -32.51 -0.79
C ASP A 167 -2.77 -31.90 -1.46
N ALA A 168 -2.61 -30.89 -2.32
CA ALA A 168 -3.70 -30.09 -2.89
C ALA A 168 -4.51 -30.80 -3.97
N VAL A 169 -4.03 -31.95 -4.46
CA VAL A 169 -4.77 -32.76 -5.46
C VAL A 169 -6.04 -33.34 -4.85
N ASP A 170 -5.98 -33.76 -3.58
CA ASP A 170 -7.05 -34.55 -2.95
C ASP A 170 -7.82 -33.82 -1.85
N ASP A 171 -7.33 -32.69 -1.32
CA ASP A 171 -7.94 -31.99 -0.19
C ASP A 171 -8.26 -30.50 -0.47
N ALA A 172 -9.51 -30.12 -0.24
CA ALA A 172 -9.98 -28.75 -0.35
C ALA A 172 -9.29 -27.81 0.65
N SER A 173 -8.98 -28.28 1.86
CA SER A 173 -8.27 -27.46 2.87
C SER A 173 -6.82 -27.19 2.43
N SER A 174 -6.13 -28.18 1.88
CA SER A 174 -4.81 -28.02 1.25
C SER A 174 -4.82 -27.05 0.07
N ARG A 175 -5.87 -27.06 -0.78
CA ARG A 175 -6.02 -26.07 -1.85
C ARG A 175 -6.16 -24.63 -1.32
N THR A 176 -6.96 -24.43 -0.27
CA THR A 176 -7.08 -23.12 0.38
C THR A 176 -5.75 -22.67 0.98
N ARG A 177 -5.03 -23.56 1.68
CA ARG A 177 -3.71 -23.26 2.25
C ARG A 177 -2.69 -22.89 1.18
N LEU A 178 -2.67 -23.62 0.06
CA LEU A 178 -1.83 -23.31 -1.09
C LEU A 178 -2.16 -21.94 -1.68
N ALA A 179 -3.44 -21.63 -1.87
CA ALA A 179 -3.87 -20.33 -2.39
C ALA A 179 -3.46 -19.17 -1.45
N CYS A 180 -3.61 -19.33 -0.14
CA CYS A 180 -3.15 -18.34 0.84
C CYS A 180 -1.63 -18.12 0.79
N ALA A 181 -0.84 -19.21 0.75
CA ALA A 181 0.61 -19.14 0.70
C ALA A 181 1.11 -18.46 -0.60
N LEU A 182 0.53 -18.82 -1.74
CA LEU A 182 0.83 -18.17 -3.02
C LEU A 182 0.42 -16.70 -3.03
N GLY A 183 -0.70 -16.35 -2.38
CA GLY A 183 -1.12 -14.96 -2.17
C GLY A 183 -0.10 -14.14 -1.38
N GLY A 184 0.40 -14.68 -0.26
CA GLY A 184 1.44 -14.04 0.57
C GLY A 184 2.76 -13.81 -0.17
N LEU A 185 3.23 -14.82 -0.92
CA LEU A 185 4.41 -14.70 -1.79
C LEU A 185 4.23 -13.59 -2.82
N ARG A 186 3.10 -13.60 -3.53
CA ARG A 186 2.81 -12.62 -4.58
C ARG A 186 2.76 -11.21 -4.01
N ALA A 187 2.13 -11.01 -2.86
CA ALA A 187 2.08 -9.72 -2.19
C ALA A 187 3.45 -9.17 -1.82
N THR A 188 4.30 -10.03 -1.25
CA THR A 188 5.65 -9.64 -0.86
C THR A 188 6.50 -9.26 -2.07
N LEU A 189 6.44 -10.05 -3.14
CA LEU A 189 7.20 -9.79 -4.36
C LEU A 189 6.74 -8.52 -5.08
N PHE A 190 5.43 -8.25 -5.14
CA PHE A 190 4.90 -7.01 -5.72
C PHE A 190 5.34 -5.77 -4.92
N ALA A 191 5.24 -5.83 -3.58
CA ALA A 191 5.67 -4.73 -2.73
C ALA A 191 7.17 -4.43 -2.90
N LEU A 192 8.01 -5.47 -2.93
CA LEU A 192 9.45 -5.32 -3.18
C LEU A 192 9.72 -4.76 -4.58
N GLY A 193 9.10 -5.32 -5.62
CA GLY A 193 9.24 -4.86 -7.00
C GLY A 193 8.89 -3.39 -7.21
N ALA A 194 7.96 -2.86 -6.41
CA ALA A 194 7.56 -1.45 -6.44
C ALA A 194 8.44 -0.53 -5.55
N LEU A 195 8.84 -1.00 -4.37
CA LEU A 195 9.69 -0.21 -3.45
C LEU A 195 11.13 -0.06 -3.95
N LEU A 196 11.68 -1.13 -4.53
CA LEU A 196 13.06 -1.15 -4.99
C LEU A 196 13.37 -0.01 -5.99
N PRO A 197 12.57 0.23 -7.03
CA PRO A 197 12.76 1.37 -7.91
C PRO A 197 12.38 2.70 -7.23
N ALA A 198 11.39 2.73 -6.33
CA ALA A 198 10.92 3.97 -5.68
C ALA A 198 11.99 4.67 -4.84
N CYS A 199 12.94 3.93 -4.26
CA CYS A 199 14.04 4.51 -3.49
C CYS A 199 15.37 3.80 -3.77
N PRO A 200 16.04 4.08 -4.90
CA PRO A 200 17.27 3.38 -5.30
C PRO A 200 18.37 3.41 -4.23
N ALA A 201 18.53 4.52 -3.50
CA ALA A 201 19.51 4.62 -2.42
C ALA A 201 19.19 3.70 -1.23
N SER A 202 17.91 3.59 -0.87
CA SER A 202 17.44 2.73 0.21
C SER A 202 17.47 1.26 -0.20
N THR A 203 17.17 0.99 -1.47
CA THR A 203 17.33 -0.31 -2.13
C THR A 203 18.76 -0.78 -2.09
N LEU A 204 19.72 0.06 -2.47
CA LEU A 204 21.14 -0.29 -2.38
C LEU A 204 21.55 -0.59 -0.93
N ARG A 205 21.03 0.15 0.06
CA ARG A 205 21.28 -0.13 1.49
C ARG A 205 20.62 -1.43 1.98
N LEU A 206 19.42 -1.75 1.48
CA LEU A 206 18.72 -3.01 1.76
C LEU A 206 19.53 -4.17 1.17
N LEU A 207 19.82 -4.12 -0.13
CA LEU A 207 20.57 -5.14 -0.86
C LEU A 207 21.98 -5.35 -0.29
N ALA A 208 22.68 -4.28 0.10
CA ALA A 208 24.02 -4.36 0.69
C ALA A 208 24.05 -4.95 2.12
N ARG A 209 22.90 -5.03 2.80
CA ARG A 209 22.82 -5.49 4.20
C ARG A 209 21.96 -6.74 4.39
N GLN A 210 21.30 -7.23 3.34
CA GLN A 210 20.28 -8.27 3.42
C GLN A 210 20.47 -9.31 2.31
N HIS A 211 21.62 -9.98 2.31
CA HIS A 211 21.89 -11.11 1.42
C HIS A 211 20.79 -12.18 1.53
N ASP A 212 20.29 -12.44 2.74
CA ASP A 212 19.20 -13.38 2.99
C ASP A 212 17.92 -13.09 2.21
N LEU A 213 17.62 -11.81 1.92
CA LEU A 213 16.42 -11.44 1.15
C LEU A 213 16.60 -11.70 -0.34
N LEU A 214 17.81 -11.49 -0.86
CA LEU A 214 18.14 -11.83 -2.24
C LEU A 214 18.15 -13.34 -2.45
N GLU A 215 18.71 -14.09 -1.51
CA GLU A 215 18.68 -15.55 -1.51
C GLU A 215 17.24 -16.07 -1.43
N ALA A 216 16.44 -15.57 -0.48
CA ALA A 216 15.03 -15.96 -0.35
C ALA A 216 14.16 -15.62 -1.58
N ALA A 217 14.58 -14.68 -2.42
CA ALA A 217 13.90 -14.33 -3.66
C ALA A 217 14.40 -15.15 -4.87
N ALA A 218 15.57 -15.78 -4.77
CA ALA A 218 16.18 -16.60 -5.82
C ALA A 218 15.88 -18.09 -5.67
N GLU A 219 15.55 -18.53 -4.45
CA GLU A 219 15.01 -19.86 -4.11
C GLU A 219 13.55 -20.03 -4.57
#